data_AF-A0A662VII0-F1
#
_entry.id   AF-A0A662VII0-F1
#
_cell.length_a   1.000
_cell.length_b   1.000
_cell.length_c   1.000
_cell.angle_alpha   90.00
_cell.angle_beta   90.00
_cell.angle_gamma   90.00
#
_symmetry.space_group_name_H-M   'P 1'
#
loop_
_entity.id
_entity.type
_entity.pdbx_description
1 polymer ?
#
loop_
_entity_poly.entity_id
_entity_poly.type
_entity_poly.pdbx_seq_one_letter_code
_entity_poly.pdbx_strand_id
1 'polypeptide(L)'
;MTDLMNMLKKLYEVSVNSNIFTRSETSRSRKPFDDLEYIEANVLETGEFDIEKYSLDTIRNEFDELRKINILGLDSSSRVIDTPYLFIGVGSAFIISRTKGALVKCPDFYDFILSSKKNRYPCRFLSIVPEVEGIRDFIEENFAEIAYLKNPNNIPYDQFYNKYAILDELRTRLENNVLKQLVHEYNIHEPTLLFLDGPLYFIPADLHQYMYRKTSNLNNNVYVNAWITLMNEKTRIIKQAYERNIPVIGIVKRIYRSTLLSKTDPFKICDKKSYINDEAYLSIV
;
A
#
# COMPACT_ATOMS: atom_id res chain seq x y z
N MET A 1 -10.61 -6.68 24.41
CA MET A 1 -11.93 -7.33 24.27
C MET A 1 -13.04 -6.48 24.89
N THR A 2 -12.85 -5.93 26.10
CA THR A 2 -13.80 -5.01 26.76
C THR A 2 -14.10 -3.76 25.93
N ASP A 3 -13.09 -3.14 25.32
CA ASP A 3 -13.26 -1.89 24.55
C ASP A 3 -14.04 -2.08 23.25
N LEU A 4 -13.85 -3.22 22.57
CA LEU A 4 -14.65 -3.61 21.41
C LEU A 4 -16.12 -3.83 21.79
N MET A 5 -16.37 -4.56 22.88
CA MET A 5 -17.74 -4.76 23.38
C MET A 5 -18.39 -3.46 23.81
N ASN A 6 -17.63 -2.54 24.41
CA ASN A 6 -18.11 -1.20 24.77
C ASN A 6 -18.39 -0.37 23.50
N MET A 7 -17.56 -0.46 22.46
CA MET A 7 -17.81 0.16 21.17
C MET A 7 -19.11 -0.35 20.56
N LEU A 8 -19.31 -1.67 20.52
CA LEU A 8 -20.51 -2.29 19.99
C LEU A 8 -21.76 -1.89 20.78
N LYS A 9 -21.68 -1.83 22.12
CA LYS A 9 -22.77 -1.32 22.97
C LYS A 9 -23.08 0.14 22.68
N LYS A 10 -22.06 1.00 22.58
CA LYS A 10 -22.24 2.42 22.29
C LYS A 10 -22.80 2.64 20.88
N LEU A 11 -22.34 1.86 19.89
CA LEU A 11 -22.92 1.84 18.54
C LEU A 11 -24.39 1.43 18.58
N TYR A 12 -24.73 0.40 19.36
CA TYR A 12 -26.13 -0.04 19.53
C TYR A 12 -26.97 1.06 20.17
N GLU A 13 -26.53 1.65 21.28
CA GLU A 13 -27.21 2.74 21.98
C GLU A 13 -27.44 3.95 21.05
N VAL A 14 -26.43 4.35 20.29
CA VAL A 14 -26.54 5.43 19.30
C VAL A 14 -27.51 5.04 18.18
N SER A 15 -27.44 3.82 17.66
CA SER A 15 -28.31 3.35 16.58
C SER A 15 -29.79 3.28 16.98
N VAL A 16 -30.08 2.96 18.24
CA VAL A 16 -31.45 2.89 18.77
C VAL A 16 -32.00 4.28 19.07
N ASN A 17 -31.13 5.23 19.43
CA ASN A 17 -31.53 6.57 19.87
C ASN A 17 -31.45 7.65 18.77
N SER A 18 -30.79 7.40 17.63
CA SER A 18 -30.54 8.44 16.63
C SER A 18 -31.07 8.10 15.23
N ASN A 19 -31.86 9.02 14.67
CA ASN A 19 -32.07 9.16 13.23
C ASN A 19 -30.88 9.86 12.53
N ILE A 20 -29.70 9.93 13.16
CA ILE A 20 -28.61 10.82 12.74
C ILE A 20 -27.45 9.98 12.20
N PHE A 21 -27.71 9.37 11.04
CA PHE A 21 -26.65 8.82 10.20
C PHE A 21 -25.96 9.97 9.47
N THR A 22 -24.65 10.08 9.57
CA THR A 22 -23.88 11.07 8.82
C THR A 22 -23.22 10.47 7.58
N ARG A 23 -23.48 9.19 7.31
CA ARG A 23 -22.91 8.44 6.20
C ARG A 23 -23.07 9.14 4.85
N SER A 24 -21.95 9.34 4.17
CA SER A 24 -21.94 9.89 2.81
C SER A 24 -21.66 8.81 1.76
N GLU A 25 -22.62 8.55 0.88
CA GLU A 25 -22.43 7.62 -0.25
C GLU A 25 -21.42 8.14 -1.28
N THR A 26 -21.24 9.47 -1.39
CA THR A 26 -20.27 10.04 -2.33
C THR A 26 -18.83 9.69 -1.97
N SER A 27 -18.54 9.44 -0.68
CA SER A 27 -17.23 8.99 -0.20
C SER A 27 -16.82 7.59 -0.70
N ARG A 28 -17.77 6.81 -1.23
CA ARG A 28 -17.61 5.44 -1.76
C ARG A 28 -17.81 5.37 -3.27
N SER A 29 -18.16 6.50 -3.90
CA SER A 29 -18.61 6.53 -5.28
C SER A 29 -17.50 6.18 -6.28
N ARG A 30 -16.26 6.65 -6.05
CA ARG A 30 -15.11 6.51 -6.96
C ARG A 30 -13.80 6.59 -6.21
N LYS A 31 -12.70 6.05 -6.74
CA LYS A 31 -11.38 6.33 -6.16
C LYS A 31 -10.88 7.71 -6.60
N PRO A 32 -10.14 8.46 -5.76
CA PRO A 32 -9.70 9.83 -6.08
C PRO A 32 -8.71 9.95 -7.24
N PHE A 33 -8.28 8.83 -7.83
CA PHE A 33 -7.34 8.77 -8.94
C PHE A 33 -7.84 7.98 -10.15
N ASP A 34 -9.07 7.43 -10.11
CA ASP A 34 -9.59 6.64 -11.23
C ASP A 34 -9.72 7.48 -12.52
N ASP A 35 -10.07 8.76 -12.38
CA ASP A 35 -10.22 9.73 -13.48
C ASP A 35 -8.87 10.32 -13.94
N LEU A 36 -7.78 10.07 -13.19
CA LEU A 36 -6.41 10.55 -13.44
C LEU A 36 -5.52 9.50 -14.16
N GLU A 37 -6.13 8.36 -14.51
CA GLU A 37 -5.49 7.21 -15.17
C GLU A 37 -5.89 7.08 -16.66
N TYR A 38 -6.59 8.05 -17.24
CA TYR A 38 -6.99 8.05 -18.65
C TYR A 38 -6.16 9.08 -19.44
N ILE A 39 -4.94 8.70 -19.82
CA ILE A 39 -4.22 9.37 -20.90
C ILE A 39 -4.32 8.48 -22.14
N GLU A 40 -5.12 8.88 -23.12
CA GLU A 40 -5.01 8.44 -24.51
C GLU A 40 -3.68 8.98 -25.09
N ALA A 41 -2.56 8.41 -24.67
CA ALA A 41 -1.30 8.66 -25.34
C ALA A 41 -1.24 7.72 -26.55
N ASN A 42 -1.19 8.30 -27.75
CA ASN A 42 -0.74 7.58 -28.95
C ASN A 42 0.70 7.15 -28.71
N VAL A 43 0.88 5.92 -28.21
CA VAL A 43 2.21 5.39 -28.06
C VAL A 43 2.77 5.08 -29.44
N LEU A 44 3.88 5.74 -29.77
CA LEU A 44 4.77 5.32 -30.83
C LEU A 44 5.43 3.99 -30.43
N GLU A 45 5.18 2.94 -31.22
CA GLU A 45 5.92 1.68 -31.17
C GLU A 45 7.38 1.95 -31.54
N THR A 46 8.23 2.27 -30.57
CA THR A 46 9.66 2.41 -30.82
C THR A 46 10.45 1.76 -29.69
N GLY A 47 10.91 0.54 -29.97
CA GLY A 47 11.92 -0.16 -29.19
C GLY A 47 12.17 -1.54 -29.79
N GLU A 48 13.31 -1.73 -30.46
CA GLU A 48 13.88 -3.07 -30.58
C GLU A 48 14.34 -3.47 -29.17
N PHE A 49 13.79 -4.57 -28.64
CA PHE A 49 14.21 -5.11 -27.35
C PHE A 49 15.40 -6.04 -27.58
N ASP A 50 16.52 -5.76 -26.94
CA ASP A 50 17.63 -6.72 -26.85
C ASP A 50 17.24 -7.83 -25.88
N ILE A 51 17.01 -9.03 -26.43
CA ILE A 51 16.77 -10.23 -25.65
C ILE A 51 18.11 -10.95 -25.48
N GLU A 52 18.73 -10.77 -24.33
CA GLU A 52 19.89 -11.57 -23.95
C GLU A 52 19.43 -12.99 -23.54
N LYS A 53 19.97 -14.00 -24.22
CA LYS A 53 19.70 -15.40 -23.93
C LYS A 53 20.85 -16.00 -23.12
N TYR A 54 20.54 -16.37 -21.89
CA TYR A 54 21.48 -17.04 -21.00
C TYR A 54 21.28 -18.56 -21.06
N SER A 55 22.37 -19.33 -21.13
CA SER A 55 22.30 -20.79 -21.03
C SER A 55 21.98 -21.21 -19.59
N LEU A 56 21.27 -22.31 -19.41
CA LEU A 56 20.93 -22.83 -18.07
C LEU A 56 22.19 -23.11 -17.23
N ASP A 57 23.30 -23.47 -17.84
CA ASP A 57 24.57 -23.72 -17.15
C ASP A 57 25.25 -22.41 -16.70
N THR A 58 25.15 -21.35 -17.50
CA THR A 58 25.57 -19.98 -17.13
C THR A 58 24.74 -19.50 -15.93
N ILE A 59 23.42 -19.65 -16.02
CA ILE A 59 22.49 -19.33 -14.94
C ILE A 59 22.84 -20.13 -13.69
N ARG A 60 23.16 -21.43 -13.80
CA ARG A 60 23.43 -22.30 -12.66
C ARG A 60 24.67 -21.89 -11.86
N ASN A 61 25.75 -21.49 -12.52
CA ASN A 61 26.97 -21.02 -11.86
C ASN A 61 26.79 -19.63 -11.22
N GLU A 62 26.07 -18.72 -11.89
CA GLU A 62 25.68 -17.42 -11.32
C GLU A 62 24.68 -17.59 -10.15
N PHE A 63 23.84 -18.63 -10.20
CA PHE A 63 22.88 -18.96 -9.15
C PHE A 63 23.52 -19.37 -7.83
N ASP A 64 24.72 -19.96 -7.83
CA ASP A 64 25.41 -20.31 -6.59
C ASP A 64 25.90 -19.06 -5.84
N GLU A 65 26.23 -17.97 -6.54
CA GLU A 65 26.43 -16.66 -5.91
C GLU A 65 25.11 -16.02 -5.48
N LEU A 66 24.05 -16.10 -6.30
CA LEU A 66 22.71 -15.61 -5.92
C LEU A 66 22.12 -16.37 -4.71
N ARG A 67 22.50 -17.62 -4.48
CA ARG A 67 22.10 -18.40 -3.30
C ARG A 67 22.64 -17.83 -1.99
N LYS A 68 23.75 -17.09 -2.05
CA LYS A 68 24.33 -16.37 -0.90
C LYS A 68 23.60 -15.07 -0.59
N ILE A 69 22.73 -14.61 -1.51
CA ILE A 69 21.90 -13.42 -1.32
C ILE A 69 20.61 -13.83 -0.59
N ASN A 70 20.33 -13.17 0.52
CA ASN A 70 19.07 -13.27 1.22
C ASN A 70 18.00 -12.48 0.44
N ILE A 71 17.07 -13.21 -0.17
CA ILE A 71 15.96 -12.61 -0.92
C ILE A 71 14.77 -12.42 0.01
N LEU A 72 14.32 -11.17 0.09
CA LEU A 72 13.16 -10.75 0.85
C LEU A 72 12.01 -10.33 -0.09
N GLY A 73 10.78 -10.63 0.29
CA GLY A 73 9.58 -10.11 -0.33
C GLY A 73 8.76 -9.31 0.67
N LEU A 74 8.27 -8.14 0.28
CA LEU A 74 7.31 -7.34 1.03
C LEU A 74 5.98 -7.36 0.29
N ASP A 75 4.93 -7.73 1.01
CA ASP A 75 3.56 -7.69 0.50
C ASP A 75 2.65 -7.10 1.58
N SER A 76 1.58 -6.45 1.13
CA SER A 76 0.62 -5.79 1.99
C SER A 76 -0.79 -5.90 1.42
N SER A 77 -1.77 -5.99 2.32
CA SER A 77 -3.17 -6.07 1.95
C SER A 77 -4.02 -5.18 2.84
N SER A 78 -5.14 -4.74 2.30
CA SER A 78 -6.19 -4.09 3.07
C SER A 78 -7.56 -4.64 2.67
N ARG A 79 -8.45 -4.73 3.67
CA ARG A 79 -9.83 -5.15 3.59
C ARG A 79 -10.69 -4.17 4.38
N VAL A 80 -11.99 -4.26 4.22
CA VAL A 80 -12.94 -3.34 4.83
C VAL A 80 -14.07 -4.08 5.51
N ILE A 81 -14.46 -3.59 6.68
CA ILE A 81 -15.73 -3.85 7.33
C ILE A 81 -16.52 -2.54 7.23
N ASP A 82 -17.49 -2.50 6.33
CA ASP A 82 -18.31 -1.30 6.08
C ASP A 82 -19.73 -1.55 6.55
N THR A 83 -20.19 -0.73 7.48
CA THR A 83 -21.54 -0.80 8.04
C THR A 83 -22.20 0.58 7.94
N PRO A 84 -23.52 0.69 8.12
CA PRO A 84 -24.18 2.00 8.21
C PRO A 84 -23.63 2.91 9.32
N TYR A 85 -23.00 2.34 10.35
CA TYR A 85 -22.58 3.07 11.55
C TYR A 85 -21.07 3.34 11.62
N LEU A 86 -20.29 2.52 10.93
CA LEU A 86 -18.85 2.49 11.07
C LEU A 86 -18.21 1.92 9.82
N PHE A 87 -17.15 2.58 9.37
CA PHE A 87 -16.21 2.05 8.41
C PHE A 87 -14.91 1.68 9.12
N ILE A 88 -14.44 0.45 8.93
CA ILE A 88 -13.14 -0.02 9.42
C ILE A 88 -12.34 -0.57 8.24
N GLY A 89 -11.25 0.11 7.88
CA GLY A 89 -10.17 -0.47 7.11
C GLY A 89 -9.32 -1.35 8.01
N VAL A 90 -9.09 -2.60 7.60
CA VAL A 90 -8.20 -3.54 8.28
C VAL A 90 -7.07 -3.89 7.32
N GLY A 91 -5.84 -3.67 7.74
CA GLY A 91 -4.68 -3.94 6.90
C GLY A 91 -3.68 -4.89 7.55
N SER A 92 -2.82 -5.45 6.70
CA SER A 92 -1.67 -6.24 7.11
C SER A 92 -0.51 -6.02 6.13
N ALA A 93 0.72 -6.03 6.63
CA ALA A 93 1.92 -6.10 5.80
C ALA A 93 2.94 -7.05 6.43
N PHE A 94 3.74 -7.69 5.59
CA PHE A 94 4.79 -8.59 6.05
C PHE A 94 6.00 -8.55 5.13
N ILE A 95 7.15 -8.83 5.71
CA ILE A 95 8.39 -9.09 4.99
C ILE A 95 8.76 -10.55 5.22
N ILE A 96 8.87 -11.31 4.14
CA ILE A 96 9.20 -12.74 4.15
C ILE A 96 10.58 -12.95 3.53
N SER A 97 11.41 -13.76 4.19
CA SER A 97 12.66 -14.29 3.65
C SER A 97 12.42 -15.67 3.06
N ARG A 98 13.06 -15.96 1.92
CA ARG A 98 13.07 -17.30 1.32
C ARG A 98 13.52 -18.38 2.30
N THR A 99 14.48 -18.07 3.16
CA THR A 99 15.14 -19.06 4.04
C THR A 99 14.64 -19.01 5.48
N LYS A 100 14.24 -17.83 5.97
CA LYS A 100 13.88 -17.62 7.38
C LYS A 100 12.37 -17.47 7.62
N GLY A 101 11.55 -17.46 6.56
CA GLY A 101 10.11 -17.21 6.67
C GLY A 101 9.81 -15.74 7.00
N ALA A 102 8.68 -15.48 7.67
CA ALA A 102 8.24 -14.12 7.98
C ALA A 102 9.15 -13.44 9.02
N LEU A 103 9.83 -12.36 8.61
CA LEU A 103 10.78 -11.60 9.42
C LEU A 103 10.13 -10.44 10.18
N VAL A 104 9.30 -9.68 9.47
CA VAL A 104 8.62 -8.48 10.00
C VAL A 104 7.15 -8.62 9.68
N LYS A 105 6.28 -8.33 10.66
CA LYS A 105 4.83 -8.48 10.53
C LYS A 105 4.13 -7.28 11.14
N CYS A 106 3.08 -6.82 10.48
CA CYS A 106 2.18 -5.83 11.02
C CYS A 106 0.74 -6.15 10.59
N PRO A 107 -0.20 -6.37 11.53
CA PRO A 107 0.07 -6.65 12.94
C PRO A 107 0.81 -7.99 13.11
N ASP A 108 1.60 -8.14 14.17
CA ASP A 108 1.96 -9.47 14.65
C ASP A 108 0.79 -10.04 15.45
N PHE A 109 0.10 -11.04 14.88
CA PHE A 109 -1.07 -11.66 15.50
C PHE A 109 -0.76 -12.34 16.83
N TYR A 110 0.46 -12.85 17.03
CA TYR A 110 0.85 -13.48 18.28
C TYR A 110 0.89 -12.45 19.39
N ASP A 111 1.56 -11.31 19.14
CA ASP A 111 1.59 -10.20 20.07
C ASP A 111 0.20 -9.58 20.26
N PHE A 112 -0.60 -9.46 19.19
CA PHE A 112 -1.95 -8.92 19.28
C PHE A 112 -2.86 -9.76 20.18
N ILE A 113 -2.81 -11.10 20.07
CA ILE A 113 -3.67 -12.00 20.86
C ILE A 113 -3.16 -12.13 22.30
N LEU A 114 -1.85 -12.16 22.51
CA LEU A 114 -1.24 -12.45 23.82
C LEU A 114 -0.88 -11.20 24.63
N SER A 115 -0.84 -10.01 24.00
CA SER A 115 -0.60 -8.76 24.74
C SER A 115 -1.83 -8.38 25.57
N SER A 116 -1.82 -8.82 26.82
CA SER A 116 -2.74 -8.36 27.87
C SER A 116 -2.46 -6.92 28.35
N LYS A 117 -1.54 -6.18 27.71
CA LYS A 117 -1.08 -4.85 28.14
C LYS A 117 -1.25 -3.80 27.04
N LYS A 118 -1.94 -2.71 27.40
CA LYS A 118 -2.31 -1.50 26.62
C LYS A 118 -1.13 -0.67 26.06
N ASN A 119 -0.01 -1.27 25.63
CA ASN A 119 1.16 -0.47 25.19
C ASN A 119 2.12 -1.23 24.26
N ARG A 120 1.62 -2.18 23.45
CA ARG A 120 2.49 -3.13 22.71
C ARG A 120 2.07 -3.38 21.26
N TYR A 121 1.46 -2.42 20.60
CA TYR A 121 1.24 -2.54 19.16
C TYR A 121 2.38 -1.83 18.42
N PRO A 122 3.30 -2.56 17.78
CA PRO A 122 4.43 -1.94 17.06
C PRO A 122 3.97 -1.13 15.84
N CYS A 123 2.70 -1.28 15.47
CA CYS A 123 2.09 -0.57 14.36
C CYS A 123 0.57 -0.42 14.54
N ARG A 124 0.01 0.61 13.90
CA ARG A 124 -1.43 0.76 13.68
C ARG A 124 -1.78 0.01 12.40
N PHE A 125 -2.84 -0.78 12.46
CA PHE A 125 -3.28 -1.62 11.34
C PHE A 125 -4.76 -1.45 11.00
N LEU A 126 -5.45 -0.59 11.75
CA LEU A 126 -6.82 -0.20 11.48
C LEU A 126 -6.86 1.23 10.91
N SER A 127 -7.88 1.53 10.12
CA SER A 127 -8.35 2.90 9.88
C SER A 127 -9.83 2.96 10.19
N ILE A 128 -10.26 3.86 11.08
CA ILE A 128 -11.65 3.87 11.56
C ILE A 128 -12.30 5.21 11.21
N VAL A 129 -13.51 5.14 10.63
CA VAL A 129 -14.37 6.30 10.40
C VAL A 129 -15.74 6.06 11.04
N PRO A 130 -16.12 6.83 12.06
CA PRO A 130 -17.49 6.81 12.57
C PRO A 130 -18.43 7.42 11.53
N GLU A 131 -19.55 6.74 11.24
CA GLU A 131 -20.62 7.20 10.35
C GLU A 131 -21.88 7.62 11.15
N VAL A 132 -21.70 7.79 12.46
CA VAL A 132 -22.70 8.29 13.42
C VAL A 132 -22.07 9.34 14.33
N GLU A 133 -22.89 10.30 14.76
CA GLU A 133 -22.47 11.33 15.72
C GLU A 133 -22.28 10.75 17.14
N GLY A 134 -21.47 11.42 17.97
CA GLY A 134 -21.32 11.10 19.39
C GLY A 134 -20.42 9.90 19.75
N ILE A 135 -19.84 9.21 18.76
CA ILE A 135 -18.90 8.10 19.01
C ILE A 135 -17.44 8.42 18.71
N ARG A 136 -17.14 9.54 18.03
CA ARG A 136 -15.76 9.90 17.64
C ARG A 136 -14.82 9.95 18.84
N ASP A 137 -15.17 10.69 19.90
CA ASP A 137 -14.30 10.85 21.08
C ASP A 137 -13.99 9.50 21.74
N PHE A 138 -14.99 8.62 21.80
CA PHE A 138 -14.80 7.26 22.31
C PHE A 138 -13.83 6.44 21.45
N ILE A 139 -13.93 6.55 20.12
CA ILE A 139 -13.01 5.86 19.21
C ILE A 139 -11.60 6.43 19.37
N GLU A 140 -11.45 7.75 19.48
CA GLU A 140 -10.17 8.42 19.68
C GLU A 140 -9.51 7.99 21.00
N GLU A 141 -10.25 7.94 22.10
CA GLU A 141 -9.74 7.52 23.40
C GLU A 141 -9.35 6.05 23.47
N ASN A 142 -10.08 5.16 22.79
CA ASN A 142 -9.93 3.70 22.97
C ASN A 142 -9.14 3.00 21.86
N PHE A 143 -9.05 3.59 20.66
CA PHE A 143 -8.49 2.91 19.48
C PHE A 143 -7.32 3.66 18.83
N ALA A 144 -6.95 4.87 19.27
CA ALA A 144 -5.86 5.65 18.65
C ALA A 144 -4.48 4.97 18.69
N GLU A 145 -4.27 3.97 19.55
CA GLU A 145 -3.02 3.19 19.57
C GLU A 145 -2.93 2.19 18.42
N ILE A 146 -4.05 1.65 17.94
CA ILE A 146 -4.11 0.61 16.90
C ILE A 146 -4.72 1.07 15.58
N ALA A 147 -5.37 2.23 15.59
CA ALA A 147 -6.07 2.79 14.44
C ALA A 147 -5.52 4.15 14.00
N TYR A 148 -5.45 4.35 12.69
CA TYR A 148 -5.36 5.66 12.08
C TYR A 148 -6.75 6.28 12.02
N LEU A 149 -6.89 7.44 12.69
CA LEU A 149 -8.12 8.23 12.71
C LEU A 149 -7.98 9.52 11.88
N LYS A 150 -6.78 9.73 11.32
CA LYS A 150 -6.39 10.90 10.56
C LYS A 150 -5.49 10.47 9.40
N ASN A 151 -5.57 11.23 8.31
CA ASN A 151 -4.70 11.06 7.16
C ASN A 151 -3.23 11.45 7.50
N PRO A 152 -2.27 11.22 6.59
CA PRO A 152 -0.86 11.57 6.76
C PRO A 152 -0.56 13.03 7.12
N ASN A 153 -1.49 13.94 6.83
CA ASN A 153 -1.37 15.37 7.14
C ASN A 153 -2.27 15.80 8.30
N ASN A 154 -2.63 14.87 9.19
CA ASN A 154 -3.44 15.11 10.38
C ASN A 154 -4.87 15.60 10.11
N ILE A 155 -5.39 15.44 8.89
CA ILE A 155 -6.80 15.71 8.58
C ILE A 155 -7.63 14.52 9.10
N PRO A 156 -8.64 14.75 9.95
CA PRO A 156 -9.49 13.68 10.46
C PRO A 156 -10.15 12.88 9.34
N TYR A 157 -10.19 11.56 9.49
CA TYR A 157 -11.08 10.75 8.68
C TYR A 157 -12.51 10.96 9.17
N ASP A 158 -13.36 11.48 8.30
CA ASP A 158 -14.78 11.74 8.54
C ASP A 158 -15.63 11.01 7.48
N GLN A 159 -16.95 11.17 7.60
CA GLN A 159 -17.92 10.58 6.70
C GLN A 159 -17.69 10.95 5.22
N PHE A 160 -17.11 12.13 4.95
CA PHE A 160 -16.91 12.67 3.60
C PHE A 160 -15.57 12.25 3.00
N TYR A 161 -14.60 11.89 3.84
CA TYR A 161 -13.31 11.41 3.39
C TYR A 161 -13.45 10.14 2.55
N ASN A 162 -12.81 10.12 1.38
CA ASN A 162 -12.92 9.03 0.43
C ASN A 162 -12.41 7.70 1.02
N LYS A 163 -13.26 6.67 1.00
CA LYS A 163 -12.99 5.39 1.64
C LYS A 163 -11.92 4.56 0.93
N TYR A 164 -11.79 4.70 -0.38
CA TYR A 164 -10.71 4.04 -1.12
C TYR A 164 -9.35 4.67 -0.81
N ALA A 165 -9.28 6.00 -0.71
CA ALA A 165 -8.06 6.67 -0.27
C ALA A 165 -7.62 6.19 1.11
N ILE A 166 -8.54 6.02 2.05
CA ILE A 166 -8.21 5.48 3.38
C ILE A 166 -7.57 4.09 3.28
N LEU A 167 -8.08 3.21 2.42
CA LEU A 167 -7.54 1.85 2.25
C LEU A 167 -6.16 1.83 1.59
N ASP A 168 -5.92 2.71 0.62
CA ASP A 168 -4.62 2.83 -0.06
C ASP A 168 -3.58 3.53 0.83
N GLU A 169 -3.99 4.55 1.60
CA GLU A 169 -3.18 5.16 2.65
C GLU A 169 -2.82 4.14 3.73
N LEU A 170 -3.78 3.35 4.21
CA LEU A 170 -3.54 2.29 5.19
C LEU A 170 -2.52 1.28 4.68
N ARG A 171 -2.72 0.78 3.45
CA ARG A 171 -1.79 -0.16 2.81
C ARG A 171 -0.37 0.40 2.75
N THR A 172 -0.23 1.63 2.24
CA THR A 172 1.07 2.29 2.08
C THR A 172 1.74 2.58 3.42
N ARG A 173 0.98 2.98 4.44
CA ARG A 173 1.51 3.18 5.81
C ARG A 173 2.06 1.89 6.39
N LEU A 174 1.38 0.77 6.16
CA LEU A 174 1.80 -0.54 6.62
C LEU A 174 3.09 -0.99 5.93
N GLU A 175 3.19 -0.80 4.61
CA GLU A 175 4.44 -1.02 3.86
C GLU A 175 5.59 -0.19 4.42
N ASN A 176 5.39 1.12 4.58
CA ASN A 176 6.39 2.01 5.16
C ASN A 176 6.80 1.56 6.56
N ASN A 177 5.84 1.13 7.38
CA ASN A 177 6.11 0.67 8.74
C ASN A 177 6.98 -0.60 8.75
N VAL A 178 6.61 -1.65 8.02
CA VAL A 178 7.41 -2.89 8.01
C VAL A 178 8.77 -2.69 7.34
N LEU A 179 8.85 -1.84 6.31
CA LEU A 179 10.12 -1.49 5.66
C LEU A 179 11.03 -0.74 6.65
N LYS A 180 10.47 0.21 7.41
CA LYS A 180 11.20 0.95 8.44
C LYS A 180 11.73 0.03 9.53
N GLN A 181 10.92 -0.93 9.99
CA GLN A 181 11.36 -1.94 10.97
C GLN A 181 12.50 -2.81 10.40
N LEU A 182 12.39 -3.27 9.15
CA LEU A 182 13.47 -4.02 8.49
C LEU A 182 14.77 -3.21 8.47
N VAL A 183 14.69 -1.94 8.05
CA VAL A 183 15.86 -1.08 7.88
C VAL A 183 16.51 -0.72 9.21
N HIS A 184 15.75 -0.47 10.28
CA HIS A 184 16.32 0.06 11.53
C HIS A 184 16.47 -0.99 12.64
N GLU A 185 15.57 -1.95 12.73
CA GLU A 185 15.46 -2.87 13.85
C GLU A 185 16.02 -4.25 13.51
N TYR A 186 15.96 -4.63 12.24
CA TYR A 186 16.48 -5.92 11.79
C TYR A 186 17.97 -5.83 11.42
N ASN A 187 18.80 -6.63 12.07
CA ASN A 187 20.23 -6.66 11.81
C ASN A 187 20.54 -7.59 10.63
N ILE A 188 20.71 -7.00 9.45
CA ILE A 188 20.98 -7.73 8.22
C ILE A 188 22.50 -7.73 7.99
N HIS A 189 23.12 -8.89 8.17
CA HIS A 189 24.56 -9.09 7.96
C HIS A 189 24.90 -9.73 6.62
N GLU A 190 23.92 -10.32 5.97
CA GLU A 190 24.05 -11.05 4.72
C GLU A 190 23.70 -10.11 3.55
N PRO A 191 24.35 -10.24 2.38
CA PRO A 191 23.92 -9.55 1.16
C PRO A 191 22.44 -9.80 0.94
N THR A 192 21.62 -8.74 0.83
CA THR A 192 20.16 -8.87 0.85
C THR A 192 19.54 -8.08 -0.29
N LEU A 193 18.54 -8.68 -0.93
CA LEU A 193 17.74 -8.05 -1.97
C LEU A 193 16.27 -8.05 -1.55
N LEU A 194 15.62 -6.89 -1.57
CA LEU A 194 14.22 -6.75 -1.19
C LEU A 194 13.34 -6.50 -2.41
N PHE A 195 12.33 -7.33 -2.61
CA PHE A 195 11.27 -7.13 -3.59
C PHE A 195 10.01 -6.58 -2.94
N LEU A 196 9.41 -5.54 -3.51
CA LEU A 196 8.10 -5.00 -3.10
C LEU A 196 7.02 -5.45 -4.09
N ASP A 197 5.87 -5.92 -3.62
CA ASP A 197 4.69 -6.13 -4.47
C ASP A 197 4.03 -4.78 -4.79
N GLY A 198 4.42 -4.20 -5.93
CA GLY A 198 4.01 -2.88 -6.39
C GLY A 198 5.19 -1.99 -6.80
N PRO A 199 4.92 -0.83 -7.42
CA PRO A 199 5.96 0.10 -7.81
C PRO A 199 6.68 0.70 -6.59
N LEU A 200 7.97 1.01 -6.75
CA LEU A 200 8.75 1.76 -5.74
C LEU A 200 8.17 3.16 -5.53
N TYR A 201 7.73 3.77 -6.62
CA TYR A 201 7.09 5.07 -6.69
C TYR A 201 5.82 4.94 -7.52
N PHE A 202 4.65 5.03 -6.89
CA PHE A 202 3.41 5.27 -7.62
C PHE A 202 3.10 6.76 -7.56
N ILE A 203 3.33 7.44 -8.67
CA ILE A 203 2.81 8.78 -8.89
C ILE A 203 1.66 8.58 -9.88
N PRO A 204 0.38 8.80 -9.50
CA PRO A 204 -0.71 8.81 -10.47
C PRO A 204 -0.31 9.69 -11.67
N ALA A 205 -0.47 9.20 -12.90
CA ALA A 205 0.10 9.84 -14.11
C ALA A 205 -0.26 11.33 -14.22
N ASP A 206 -1.47 11.70 -13.83
CA ASP A 206 -1.90 13.09 -13.83
C ASP A 206 -1.57 13.88 -12.55
N LEU A 207 -1.02 13.28 -11.49
CA LEU A 207 -0.35 14.06 -10.43
C LEU A 207 0.83 14.83 -11.03
N HIS A 208 1.53 14.20 -11.98
CA HIS A 208 2.63 14.81 -12.73
C HIS A 208 2.11 15.92 -13.66
N GLN A 209 0.98 15.71 -14.36
CA GLN A 209 0.34 16.76 -15.17
C GLN A 209 -0.23 17.90 -14.33
N TYR A 210 -0.88 17.60 -13.21
CA TYR A 210 -1.40 18.59 -12.28
C TYR A 210 -0.25 19.41 -11.68
N MET A 211 0.81 18.77 -11.16
CA MET A 211 2.00 19.45 -10.64
C MET A 211 2.67 20.35 -11.69
N TYR A 212 2.77 19.91 -12.95
CA TYR A 212 3.35 20.71 -14.04
C TYR A 212 2.41 21.80 -14.58
N ARG A 213 1.08 21.61 -14.54
CA ARG A 213 0.10 22.60 -15.04
C ARG A 213 -0.10 23.81 -14.12
N LYS A 214 0.56 23.89 -12.96
CA LYS A 214 0.41 25.00 -11.99
C LYS A 214 -1.07 25.37 -11.75
N THR A 215 -1.97 24.39 -11.71
CA THR A 215 -3.32 24.66 -11.23
C THR A 215 -3.20 24.97 -9.74
N SER A 216 -3.53 26.21 -9.37
CA SER A 216 -3.37 26.81 -8.04
C SER A 216 -4.08 26.07 -6.89
N ASN A 217 -4.84 25.01 -7.19
CA ASN A 217 -5.64 24.24 -6.23
C ASN A 217 -5.00 22.91 -5.79
N LEU A 218 -3.81 22.53 -6.27
CA LEU A 218 -3.16 21.27 -5.86
C LEU A 218 -2.80 21.20 -4.38
N ASN A 219 -2.28 22.29 -3.84
CA ASN A 219 -1.98 22.39 -2.42
C ASN A 219 -3.25 22.26 -1.54
N ASN A 220 -4.44 22.38 -2.12
CA ASN A 220 -5.72 22.23 -1.41
C ASN A 220 -6.34 20.83 -1.56
N ASN A 221 -5.77 19.92 -2.36
CA ASN A 221 -6.31 18.57 -2.45
C ASN A 221 -5.76 17.69 -1.32
N VAL A 222 -6.64 17.39 -0.36
CA VAL A 222 -6.33 16.60 0.84
C VAL A 222 -5.77 15.20 0.56
N TYR A 223 -6.17 14.57 -0.55
CA TYR A 223 -5.73 13.22 -0.94
C TYR A 223 -4.34 13.27 -1.59
N VAL A 224 -4.09 14.26 -2.44
CA VAL A 224 -2.79 14.48 -3.08
C VAL A 224 -1.72 14.76 -2.02
N ASN A 225 -2.01 15.67 -1.10
CA ASN A 225 -1.08 15.99 -0.03
C ASN A 225 -0.80 14.76 0.85
N ALA A 226 -1.83 13.94 1.14
CA ALA A 226 -1.66 12.72 1.94
C ALA A 226 -0.72 11.73 1.24
N TRP A 227 -0.93 11.54 -0.06
CA TRP A 227 -0.13 10.66 -0.89
C TRP A 227 1.34 11.11 -0.98
N ILE A 228 1.59 12.41 -1.19
CA ILE A 228 2.94 12.98 -1.23
C ILE A 228 3.69 12.69 0.08
N THR A 229 3.03 12.88 1.23
CA THR A 229 3.63 12.60 2.54
C THR A 229 4.04 11.13 2.68
N LEU A 230 3.20 10.20 2.24
CA LEU A 230 3.49 8.76 2.27
C LEU A 230 4.63 8.36 1.33
N MET A 231 4.65 8.90 0.12
CA MET A 231 5.69 8.62 -0.87
C MET A 231 7.04 9.21 -0.49
N ASN A 232 7.06 10.42 0.11
CA ASN A 232 8.28 11.02 0.66
C ASN A 232 8.87 10.16 1.78
N GLU A 233 8.01 9.63 2.66
CA GLU A 233 8.44 8.70 3.69
C GLU A 233 9.00 7.40 3.08
N LYS A 234 8.28 6.79 2.12
CA LYS A 234 8.73 5.56 1.42
C LYS A 234 10.09 5.76 0.77
N THR A 235 10.26 6.86 0.04
CA THR A 235 11.51 7.25 -0.63
C THR A 235 12.66 7.37 0.36
N ARG A 236 12.42 8.04 1.51
CA ARG A 236 13.43 8.19 2.56
C ARG A 236 13.85 6.83 3.12
N ILE A 237 12.90 5.92 3.36
CA ILE A 237 13.20 4.60 3.90
C ILE A 237 13.96 3.75 2.86
N ILE A 238 13.58 3.79 1.59
CA ILE A 238 14.28 3.08 0.50
C ILE A 238 15.73 3.57 0.38
N LYS A 239 15.97 4.88 0.46
CA LYS A 239 17.34 5.43 0.48
C LYS A 239 18.16 4.89 1.66
N GLN A 240 17.55 4.82 2.85
CA GLN A 240 18.20 4.25 4.02
C GLN A 240 18.45 2.73 3.90
N ALA A 241 17.57 1.99 3.21
CA ALA A 241 17.79 0.58 2.88
C ALA A 241 19.01 0.44 1.95
N TYR A 242 19.09 1.28 0.91
CA TYR A 242 20.21 1.30 -0.01
C TYR A 242 21.54 1.63 0.69
N GLU A 243 21.57 2.62 1.58
CA GLU A 243 22.73 2.95 2.42
C GLU A 243 23.19 1.78 3.32
N ARG A 244 22.28 0.84 3.61
CA ARG A 244 22.56 -0.40 4.34
C ARG A 244 22.86 -1.60 3.43
N ASN A 245 23.13 -1.37 2.15
CA ASN A 245 23.36 -2.41 1.14
C ASN A 245 22.17 -3.37 0.97
N ILE A 246 20.95 -2.85 1.07
CA ILE A 246 19.71 -3.58 0.77
C ILE A 246 19.07 -2.89 -0.44
N PRO A 247 19.39 -3.30 -1.68
CA PRO A 247 18.69 -2.82 -2.85
C PRO A 247 17.21 -3.21 -2.78
N VAL A 248 16.34 -2.31 -3.23
CA VAL A 248 14.88 -2.47 -3.20
C VAL A 248 14.34 -2.42 -4.61
N ILE A 249 13.66 -3.49 -5.04
CA ILE A 249 13.09 -3.66 -6.37
C ILE A 249 11.57 -3.69 -6.27
N GLY A 250 10.89 -2.86 -7.06
CA GLY A 250 9.44 -2.89 -7.18
C GLY A 250 9.00 -3.87 -8.25
N ILE A 251 8.14 -4.82 -7.91
CA ILE A 251 7.55 -5.77 -8.86
C ILE A 251 6.16 -5.26 -9.22
N VAL A 252 5.93 -4.94 -10.48
CA VAL A 252 4.63 -4.47 -10.96
C VAL A 252 3.96 -5.58 -11.76
N LYS A 253 3.06 -6.31 -11.10
CA LYS A 253 2.32 -7.44 -11.71
C LYS A 253 1.30 -7.00 -12.77
N ARG A 254 0.77 -5.78 -12.64
CA ARG A 254 -0.24 -5.23 -13.54
C ARG A 254 0.20 -3.86 -14.00
N ILE A 255 0.59 -3.75 -15.26
CA ILE A 255 0.63 -2.45 -15.92
C ILE A 255 -0.76 -2.24 -16.50
N TYR A 256 -1.74 -2.17 -15.61
CA TYR A 256 -3.12 -1.91 -15.97
C TYR A 256 -3.10 -0.58 -16.73
N ARG A 257 -3.40 -0.64 -18.03
CA ARG A 257 -3.48 0.50 -18.99
C ARG A 257 -2.22 0.92 -19.74
N SER A 258 -1.10 0.19 -19.67
CA SER A 258 -0.08 0.34 -20.72
C SER A 258 -0.49 -0.46 -21.94
N THR A 259 -1.27 0.17 -22.82
CA THR A 259 -1.48 -0.36 -24.19
C THR A 259 -0.16 -0.64 -24.91
N LEU A 260 0.94 -0.06 -24.43
CA LEU A 260 2.33 -0.27 -24.86
C LEU A 260 2.78 -1.73 -24.72
N LEU A 261 2.52 -2.34 -23.57
CA LEU A 261 3.02 -3.69 -23.24
C LEU A 261 2.01 -4.78 -23.60
N SER A 262 0.71 -4.46 -23.64
CA SER A 262 -0.29 -5.38 -24.21
C SER A 262 -0.22 -5.47 -25.74
N LYS A 263 0.41 -4.50 -26.43
CA LYS A 263 0.60 -4.50 -27.90
C LYS A 263 1.95 -5.07 -28.33
N THR A 264 2.95 -5.05 -27.44
CA THR A 264 4.22 -5.68 -27.73
C THR A 264 4.15 -7.13 -27.29
N ASP A 265 4.17 -8.03 -28.26
CA ASP A 265 4.42 -9.46 -28.07
C ASP A 265 5.92 -9.71 -28.36
N PRO A 266 6.83 -9.35 -27.44
CA PRO A 266 8.28 -9.45 -27.68
C PRO A 266 8.72 -10.90 -27.95
N PHE A 267 7.89 -11.88 -27.58
CA PHE A 267 8.18 -13.31 -27.71
C PHE A 267 7.38 -14.00 -28.83
N LYS A 268 6.51 -13.29 -29.55
CA LYS A 268 5.58 -13.83 -30.57
C LYS A 268 4.77 -15.04 -30.06
N ILE A 269 4.39 -15.02 -28.78
CA ILE A 269 3.68 -16.13 -28.13
C ILE A 269 2.21 -16.20 -28.60
N CYS A 270 1.63 -15.09 -29.02
CA CYS A 270 0.27 -15.06 -29.52
C CYS A 270 0.22 -15.16 -31.05
N ASP A 271 -0.60 -16.08 -31.56
CA ASP A 271 -1.10 -15.98 -32.92
C ASP A 271 -1.85 -14.65 -33.08
N LYS A 272 -1.79 -14.05 -34.27
CA LYS A 272 -2.24 -12.68 -34.63
C LYS A 272 -3.70 -12.30 -34.29
N LYS A 273 -4.43 -13.15 -33.57
CA LYS A 273 -5.84 -12.98 -33.16
C LYS A 273 -6.09 -13.18 -31.66
N SER A 274 -5.05 -13.45 -30.87
CA SER A 274 -5.15 -13.63 -29.41
C SER A 274 -4.52 -12.46 -28.67
N TYR A 275 -5.24 -11.91 -27.68
CA TYR A 275 -4.72 -10.94 -26.74
C TYR A 275 -3.91 -11.70 -25.67
N ILE A 276 -2.67 -11.27 -25.40
CA ILE A 276 -1.87 -11.79 -24.28
C ILE A 276 -2.59 -11.42 -22.99
N ASN A 277 -2.79 -12.41 -22.12
CA ASN A 277 -3.28 -12.18 -20.77
C ASN A 277 -2.08 -11.83 -19.89
N ASP A 278 -2.14 -10.66 -19.25
CA ASP A 278 -1.13 -9.96 -18.45
C ASP A 278 -0.11 -10.84 -17.69
N GLU A 279 1.14 -10.90 -18.17
CA GLU A 279 2.28 -11.44 -17.40
C GLU A 279 3.27 -10.32 -16.99
N ALA A 280 3.83 -10.45 -15.78
CA ALA A 280 4.45 -9.40 -14.97
C ALA A 280 5.74 -8.79 -15.55
N TYR A 281 6.01 -7.50 -15.22
CA TYR A 281 7.23 -6.79 -15.61
C TYR A 281 8.04 -6.32 -14.37
N LEU A 282 9.37 -6.34 -14.49
CA LEU A 282 10.33 -5.89 -13.48
C LEU A 282 10.82 -4.46 -13.78
N SER A 283 10.83 -3.58 -12.78
CA SER A 283 11.50 -2.27 -12.83
C SER A 283 12.64 -2.25 -11.83
N ILE A 284 13.86 -1.98 -12.31
CA ILE A 284 15.10 -1.97 -11.52
C ILE A 284 15.59 -0.51 -11.43
N VAL A 285 16.00 -0.08 -10.23
CA VAL A 285 16.70 1.21 -9.98
C VAL A 285 18.08 0.90 -9.44
#